data_AF-A0A957YUI2-F1
#
_entry.id   AF-A0A957YUI2-F1
#
_cell.length_a   1.000
_cell.length_b   1.000
_cell.length_c   1.000
_cell.angle_alpha   90.00
_cell.angle_beta   90.00
_cell.angle_gamma   90.00
#
_symmetry.space_group_name_H-M   'P 1'
#
loop_
_entity.id
_entity.type
_entity.pdbx_description
1 polymer ?
#
loop_
_entity_poly.entity_id
_entity_poly.type
_entity_poly.pdbx_seq_one_letter_code
_entity_poly.pdbx_strand_id
1 'polypeptide(L)' 'NRATASYTATEDGSLEVTPGIMTLALCGPESRSEELIQKLGFAARYFFQDGHLFIDMMADGGTLEFQP' A
#
# COMPACT_ATOMS: atom_id res chain seq x y z
N ASN A 1 0.72 -5.86 13.32
CA ASN A 1 -0.20 -4.70 13.46
C ASN A 1 -1.39 -4.86 12.53
N ARG A 2 -2.53 -4.23 12.83
CA ARG A 2 -3.68 -4.11 11.91
C ARG A 2 -3.91 -2.62 11.64
N ALA A 3 -4.10 -2.24 10.39
CA ALA A 3 -4.36 -0.86 10.01
C ALA A 3 -5.69 -0.75 9.25
N THR A 4 -6.34 0.40 9.38
CA THR A 4 -7.48 0.79 8.55
C THR A 4 -7.04 1.96 7.67
N ALA A 5 -7.47 2.01 6.43
CA ALA A 5 -7.20 3.12 5.51
C ALA A 5 -8.44 3.43 4.68
N SER A 6 -8.52 4.66 4.19
CA SER A 6 -9.43 5.03 3.10
C SER A 6 -8.64 5.11 1.79
N TYR A 7 -9.32 4.90 0.67
CA TYR A 7 -8.72 5.04 -0.64
C TYR A 7 -9.70 5.63 -1.65
N THR A 8 -9.15 6.26 -2.68
CA THR A 8 -9.84 6.60 -3.92
C THR A 8 -9.12 5.88 -5.06
N ALA A 9 -9.87 5.14 -5.87
CA ALA A 9 -9.38 4.48 -7.07
C ALA A 9 -10.24 4.91 -8.25
N THR A 10 -9.59 5.32 -9.33
CA THR A 10 -10.27 5.76 -10.57
C THR A 10 -10.11 4.71 -11.66
N GLU A 11 -10.95 4.80 -12.71
CA GLU A 11 -10.93 3.85 -13.83
C GLU A 11 -9.65 3.95 -14.70
N ASP A 12 -8.98 5.10 -14.70
CA ASP A 12 -7.70 5.33 -15.38
C ASP A 12 -6.49 4.81 -14.59
N GLY A 13 -6.72 4.16 -13.43
CA GLY A 13 -5.69 3.50 -12.65
C GLY A 13 -5.00 4.40 -11.63
N SER A 14 -5.50 5.60 -11.34
CA SER A 14 -5.00 6.41 -10.23
C SER A 14 -5.44 5.80 -8.90
N LEU A 15 -4.52 5.79 -7.93
CA LEU A 15 -4.78 5.34 -6.56
C LEU A 15 -4.23 6.35 -5.57
N GLU A 16 -5.11 6.84 -4.69
CA GLU A 16 -4.72 7.58 -3.51
C GLU A 16 -5.13 6.77 -2.27
N VAL A 17 -4.22 6.59 -1.32
CA VAL A 17 -4.48 5.91 -0.06
C VAL A 17 -4.15 6.84 1.08
N THR A 18 -5.08 7.01 2.02
CA THR A 18 -4.86 7.74 3.26
C THR A 18 -4.80 6.73 4.40
N PRO A 19 -3.59 6.43 4.94
CA PRO A 19 -3.48 5.56 6.10
C PRO A 19 -4.20 6.15 7.31
N GLY A 20 -4.96 5.31 8.00
CA GLY A 20 -5.68 5.67 9.22
C GLY A 20 -5.04 5.06 10.46
N ILE A 21 -5.88 4.73 11.45
CA ILE A 21 -5.42 4.15 12.70
C ILE A 21 -4.78 2.77 12.51
N MET A 22 -3.76 2.48 13.32
CA MET A 22 -3.08 1.19 13.36
C MET A 22 -3.01 0.67 14.80
N THR A 23 -3.22 -0.63 15.00
CA THR A 23 -3.02 -1.29 16.28
C THR A 23 -1.54 -1.50 16.56
N LEU A 24 -1.15 -1.38 17.84
CA LEU A 24 0.19 -1.69 18.30
C LEU A 24 0.24 -3.14 18.77
N ALA A 25 0.77 -4.01 17.92
CA ALA A 25 1.12 -5.39 18.26
C ALA A 25 2.64 -5.50 18.36
N LEU A 26 3.11 -6.35 19.26
CA LEU A 26 4.55 -6.63 19.42
C LEU A 26 5.04 -7.59 18.32
N CYS A 27 4.96 -7.15 17.06
CA CYS A 27 5.56 -7.88 15.96
C CYS A 27 7.10 -7.84 16.10
N GLY A 28 7.78 -8.91 15.71
CA GLY A 28 9.25 -8.99 15.78
C GLY A 28 9.96 -7.93 14.91
N PRO A 29 11.28 -7.75 15.08
CA PRO A 29 12.05 -6.68 14.42
C PRO A 29 12.03 -6.76 12.89
N GLU A 30 11.76 -7.93 12.31
CA GLU A 30 11.65 -8.10 10.85
C GLU A 30 10.33 -7.61 10.25
N SER A 31 9.39 -7.16 11.09
CA SER A 31 8.09 -6.66 10.66
C SER A 31 8.21 -5.48 9.71
N ARG A 32 7.58 -5.59 8.54
CA ARG A 32 7.50 -4.53 7.52
C ARG A 32 6.27 -3.64 7.68
N SER A 33 5.60 -3.70 8.83
CA SER A 33 4.31 -3.01 9.04
C SER A 33 4.42 -1.49 8.82
N GLU A 34 5.47 -0.86 9.35
CA GLU A 34 5.66 0.59 9.22
C GLU A 34 6.05 0.98 7.79
N GLU A 35 6.95 0.21 7.18
CA GLU A 35 7.39 0.41 5.79
C GLU A 35 6.21 0.33 4.81
N LEU A 36 5.34 -0.67 4.97
CA LEU A 36 4.15 -0.83 4.13
C LEU A 36 3.22 0.40 4.25
N ILE A 37 2.93 0.86 5.47
CA ILE A 37 2.04 2.00 5.70
C ILE A 37 2.63 3.29 5.12
N GLN A 38 3.94 3.49 5.28
CA GLN A 38 4.63 4.61 4.65
C GLN A 38 4.52 4.56 3.13
N LYS A 39 4.81 3.41 2.51
CA LYS A 39 4.72 3.25 1.04
C LYS A 39 3.30 3.46 0.50
N LEU A 40 2.28 2.96 1.20
CA LEU A 40 0.89 3.18 0.80
C LEU A 40 0.51 4.67 0.82
N GLY A 41 1.08 5.47 1.73
CA GLY A 41 0.92 6.93 1.72
C GLY A 41 1.51 7.63 0.49
N PHE A 42 2.33 6.94 -0.30
CA PHE A 42 2.88 7.42 -1.57
C PHE A 42 2.27 6.71 -2.79
N ALA A 43 1.20 5.94 -2.64
CA ALA A 43 0.53 5.28 -3.76
C ALA A 43 0.13 6.29 -4.83
N ALA A 44 0.36 5.93 -6.10
CA ALA A 44 0.08 6.77 -7.26
C ALA A 44 -0.86 6.08 -8.24
N ARG A 45 -0.51 4.82 -8.57
CA ARG A 45 -1.23 4.02 -9.56
C ARG A 45 -1.43 2.61 -9.07
N TYR A 46 -2.47 1.98 -9.58
CA TYR A 46 -2.70 0.55 -9.41
C TYR A 46 -3.00 -0.10 -10.74
N PHE A 47 -2.61 -1.36 -10.88
CA PHE A 47 -2.98 -2.18 -12.02
C PHE A 47 -2.93 -3.66 -11.64
N PHE A 48 -3.65 -4.47 -12.41
CA PHE A 48 -3.59 -5.93 -12.29
C PHE A 48 -2.81 -6.51 -13.45
N GLN A 49 -1.90 -7.41 -13.14
CA GLN A 49 -1.15 -8.17 -14.14
C GLN A 49 -0.95 -9.60 -13.62
N ASP A 50 -1.21 -10.59 -14.47
CA ASP A 50 -1.04 -12.02 -14.13
C ASP A 50 -1.77 -12.45 -12.84
N GLY A 51 -2.90 -11.78 -12.53
CA GLY A 51 -3.69 -12.02 -11.31
C GLY A 51 -3.17 -11.31 -10.06
N HIS A 52 -1.99 -10.69 -10.11
CA HIS A 52 -1.41 -9.93 -9.02
C HIS A 52 -1.87 -8.47 -9.08
N LEU A 53 -1.96 -7.82 -7.92
CA LEU A 53 -2.15 -6.38 -7.80
C LEU A 53 -0.79 -5.71 -7.67
N PHE A 54 -0.54 -4.73 -8.52
CA PHE A 54 0.61 -3.85 -8.43
C PHE A 54 0.17 -2.44 -8.02
N ILE A 55 0.91 -1.83 -7.12
CA ILE A 55 0.75 -0.43 -6.73
C ILE A 55 2.08 0.28 -6.94
N ASP A 56 2.12 1.23 -7.87
CA ASP A 56 3.28 2.08 -8.09
C ASP A 56 3.22 3.30 -7.18
N MET A 57 4.36 3.64 -6.58
CA MET A 57 4.49 4.81 -5.74
C MET A 57 5.00 6.03 -6.51
N MET A 58 4.61 7.22 -6.05
CA MET A 58 5.17 8.48 -6.52
C MET A 58 6.67 8.58 -6.21
N ALA A 59 7.36 9.50 -6.90
CA ALA A 59 8.74 9.91 -6.61
C ALA A 59 9.75 8.73 -6.54
N ASP A 60 9.64 7.78 -7.48
CA ASP A 60 10.51 6.60 -7.58
C ASP A 60 10.50 5.72 -6.30
N GLY A 61 9.38 5.71 -5.57
CA GLY A 61 9.23 4.94 -4.33
C GLY A 61 9.22 3.41 -4.50
N GLY A 62 9.17 2.95 -5.75
CA GLY A 62 9.12 1.55 -6.18
C GLY A 62 7.70 1.07 -6.51
N THR A 63 7.53 -0.25 -6.50
CA THR A 63 6.25 -0.93 -6.73
C THR A 63 6.00 -1.94 -5.60
N LEU A 64 4.78 -1.96 -5.06
CA LEU A 64 4.29 -3.04 -4.20
C LEU A 64 3.56 -4.07 -5.05
N GLU A 65 3.85 -5.34 -4.86
CA GLU A 65 3.18 -6.46 -5.52
C GLU A 65 2.43 -7.30 -4.48
N PHE A 66 1.18 -7.62 -4.77
CA PHE A 66 0.32 -8.44 -3.94
C PHE A 66 -0.21 -9.62 -4.73
N GLN A 67 0.06 -10.82 -4.24
CA GLN A 67 -0.53 -12.06 -4.75
C GLN A 67 -2.01 -12.20 -4.31
N PRO A 68 -2.83 -12.96 -5.05
CA PRO A 68 -4.22 -13.25 -4.70
C PRO A 68 -4.44 -13.85 -3.30
#